data_AF-A0A227KRM0-F1
#
_entry.id   AF-A0A227KRM0-F1
#
_cell.length_a   1.000
_cell.length_b   1.000
_cell.length_c   1.000
_cell.angle_alpha   90.00
_cell.angle_beta   90.00
_cell.angle_gamma   90.00
#
_symmetry.space_group_name_H-M   'P 1'
#
loop_
_entity.id
_entity.type
_entity.pdbx_description
1 polymer ?
#
loop_
_entity_poly.entity_id
_entity_poly.type
_entity_poly.pdbx_seq_one_letter_code
_entity_poly.pdbx_strand_id
1 'polypeptide(L)'
;MFVYRVGSPGWKLATRAGCLLKPKVEVMYDKEAQVYEATCEDFLPFLGIATEAETPEQLKEKLAGLFAEALEEAFKKKETNTVIPSFDLVTLQ
;
A
#
# COMPACT_ATOMS: atom_id res chain seq x y z
N MET A 1 18.94 4.77 -3.19
CA MET A 1 17.57 5.16 -3.61
C MET A 1 16.85 5.65 -2.37
N PHE A 2 16.33 6.88 -2.37
CA PHE A 2 15.58 7.41 -1.22
C PHE A 2 14.14 6.94 -1.30
N VAL A 3 13.64 6.42 -0.18
CA VAL A 3 12.31 5.86 -0.04
C VAL A 3 11.61 6.59 1.09
N TYR A 4 10.40 7.09 0.84
CA TYR A 4 9.63 7.87 1.79
C TYR A 4 8.39 7.11 2.23
N ARG A 5 8.08 7.12 3.52
CA ARG A 5 6.90 6.44 4.05
C ARG A 5 5.63 7.24 3.72
N VAL A 6 4.64 6.56 3.16
CA VAL A 6 3.33 7.17 2.88
C VAL A 6 2.67 7.56 4.22
N GLY A 7 1.95 8.68 4.25
CA GLY A 7 1.31 9.19 5.48
C GLY A 7 2.23 10.01 6.39
N SER A 8 3.56 9.96 6.21
CA SER A 8 4.50 10.82 6.97
C SER A 8 4.49 12.27 6.45
N PRO A 9 4.66 13.30 7.31
CA PRO A 9 4.60 14.70 6.87
C PRO A 9 5.54 15.00 5.69
N GLY A 10 5.00 15.54 4.59
CA GLY A 10 5.79 15.86 3.39
C GLY A 10 5.92 14.73 2.36
N TRP A 11 5.30 13.56 2.57
CA TRP A 11 5.38 12.43 1.64
C TRP A 11 4.97 12.81 0.20
N LYS A 12 3.93 13.63 0.03
CA LYS A 12 3.48 14.11 -1.29
C LYS A 12 4.53 14.93 -2.03
N LEU A 13 5.31 15.73 -1.29
CA LEU A 13 6.41 16.51 -1.88
C LEU A 13 7.57 15.61 -2.28
N ALA A 14 7.89 14.61 -1.45
CA ALA A 14 8.88 13.60 -1.77
C ALA A 14 8.48 12.80 -3.04
N THR A 15 7.21 12.43 -3.19
CA THR A 15 6.69 11.79 -4.40
C THR A 15 6.90 12.68 -5.62
N ARG A 16 6.52 13.96 -5.54
CA ARG A 16 6.70 14.94 -6.64
C ARG A 16 8.18 15.18 -6.98
N ALA A 17 9.09 14.97 -6.04
CA ALA A 17 10.53 15.05 -6.25
C ALA A 17 11.14 13.75 -6.82
N GLY A 18 10.32 12.76 -7.18
CA GLY A 18 10.77 11.49 -7.75
C GLY A 18 11.25 10.46 -6.73
N CYS A 19 10.98 10.67 -5.42
CA CYS A 19 11.26 9.64 -4.42
C CYS A 19 10.24 8.51 -4.50
N LEU A 20 10.70 7.29 -4.23
CA LEU A 20 9.80 6.15 -4.10
C LEU A 20 8.97 6.24 -2.83
N LEU A 21 7.76 5.70 -2.91
CA LEU A 21 6.87 5.55 -1.77
C LEU A 21 6.90 4.13 -1.22
N LYS A 22 6.94 4.01 0.11
CA LYS A 22 6.89 2.74 0.84
C LYS A 22 5.70 2.74 1.80
N PRO A 23 4.52 2.26 1.38
CA PRO A 23 3.42 2.00 2.30
C PRO A 23 3.74 0.81 3.20
N LYS A 24 3.31 0.85 4.45
CA LYS A 24 3.31 -0.28 5.38
C LYS A 24 2.04 -1.11 5.16
N VAL A 25 2.21 -2.33 4.67
CA VAL A 25 1.12 -3.32 4.55
C VAL A 25 1.27 -4.33 5.66
N GLU A 26 0.22 -4.54 6.44
CA GLU A 26 0.15 -5.63 7.41
C GLU A 26 -0.58 -6.80 6.75
N VAL A 27 0.00 -8.00 6.79
CA VAL A 27 -0.58 -9.20 6.18
C VAL A 27 -0.72 -10.28 7.23
N MET A 28 -1.92 -10.87 7.32
CA MET A 28 -2.26 -11.98 8.20
C MET A 28 -2.84 -13.12 7.37
N TYR A 29 -2.58 -14.37 7.76
CA TYR A 29 -3.23 -15.54 7.16
C TYR A 29 -4.40 -16.00 8.03
N ASP A 30 -5.61 -15.91 7.51
CA ASP A 30 -6.81 -16.46 8.13
C ASP A 30 -6.88 -17.97 7.85
N LYS A 31 -6.75 -18.77 8.90
CA LYS A 31 -6.80 -20.24 8.80
C LYS A 31 -8.23 -20.77 8.57
N GLU A 32 -9.27 -20.05 8.99
CA GLU A 32 -10.65 -20.48 8.80
C GLU A 32 -11.10 -20.24 7.36
N ALA A 33 -10.79 -19.05 6.83
CA ALA A 33 -11.10 -18.68 5.46
C ALA A 33 -10.06 -19.17 4.43
N GLN A 34 -8.88 -19.63 4.88
CA GLN A 34 -7.75 -20.06 4.04
C GLN A 34 -7.24 -18.96 3.09
N VAL A 35 -7.32 -17.69 3.50
CA VAL A 35 -6.90 -16.52 2.71
C VAL A 35 -5.86 -15.68 3.46
N TYR A 36 -5.08 -14.92 2.70
CA TYR A 36 -4.25 -13.84 3.23
C TYR A 36 -5.07 -12.55 3.25
N GLU A 37 -5.21 -11.93 4.40
CA GLU A 37 -5.79 -10.61 4.60
C GLU A 37 -4.66 -9.58 4.66
N ALA A 38 -4.80 -8.47 3.93
CA ALA A 38 -3.88 -7.35 3.93
C ALA A 38 -4.60 -6.06 4.29
N THR A 39 -4.00 -5.28 5.21
CA THR A 39 -4.46 -3.96 5.58
C THR A 39 -3.35 -2.91 5.42
N CYS A 40 -3.72 -1.68 5.08
CA CYS A 40 -2.80 -0.56 4.96
C CYS A 40 -3.53 0.76 5.25
N GLU A 41 -3.04 1.47 6.28
CA GLU A 41 -3.61 2.74 6.75
C GLU A 41 -2.76 3.96 6.36
N ASP A 42 -1.57 3.75 5.77
CA ASP A 42 -0.65 4.84 5.46
C ASP A 42 -1.27 5.88 4.46
N PHE A 43 -2.30 5.50 3.71
CA PHE A 43 -3.03 6.37 2.78
C PHE A 43 -4.22 7.13 3.41
N LEU A 44 -4.47 6.99 4.71
CA LEU A 44 -5.50 7.80 5.38
C LEU A 44 -5.13 9.30 5.40
N PRO A 45 -6.12 10.21 5.37
CA PRO A 45 -7.56 9.96 5.33
C PRO A 45 -8.12 9.75 3.90
N PHE A 46 -7.27 9.55 2.90
CA PHE A 46 -7.70 9.48 1.50
C PHE A 46 -8.34 8.12 1.18
N LEU A 47 -7.67 7.02 1.55
CA LEU A 47 -8.20 5.67 1.38
C LEU A 47 -7.64 4.74 2.46
N GLY A 48 -8.53 4.04 3.15
CA GLY A 48 -8.16 2.87 3.97
C GLY A 48 -8.14 1.65 3.07
N ILE A 49 -7.05 0.88 3.09
CA ILE A 49 -6.89 -0.28 2.22
C ILE A 49 -7.06 -1.53 3.06
N ALA A 50 -8.02 -2.38 2.68
CA ALA A 50 -8.20 -3.72 3.21
C ALA A 50 -8.58 -4.64 2.05
N THR A 51 -7.88 -5.77 1.88
CA THR A 51 -8.17 -6.74 0.82
C THR A 51 -7.67 -8.11 1.19
N GLU A 52 -8.20 -9.14 0.57
CA GLU A 52 -7.84 -10.53 0.84
C GLU A 52 -7.61 -11.31 -0.46
N ALA A 53 -6.81 -12.38 -0.41
CA ALA A 53 -6.62 -13.29 -1.53
C ALA A 53 -6.13 -14.67 -1.07
N GLU A 54 -6.41 -15.70 -1.88
CA GLU A 54 -5.99 -17.09 -1.61
C GLU A 54 -4.47 -17.26 -1.70
N THR A 55 -3.80 -16.45 -2.54
CA THR A 55 -2.34 -16.51 -2.72
C THR A 55 -1.68 -15.16 -2.49
N PRO A 56 -0.40 -15.15 -2.04
CA PRO A 56 0.36 -13.90 -1.89
C PRO A 56 0.51 -13.12 -3.21
N GLU A 57 0.57 -13.81 -4.36
CA GLU A 57 0.68 -13.19 -5.68
C GLU A 57 -0.60 -12.42 -6.03
N GLN A 58 -1.77 -13.03 -5.84
CA GLN A 58 -3.06 -12.37 -6.05
C GLN A 58 -3.23 -11.19 -5.08
N LEU A 59 -2.76 -11.34 -3.84
CA LEU A 59 -2.79 -10.26 -2.85
C LEU A 59 -1.97 -9.05 -3.31
N LYS A 60 -0.77 -9.29 -3.87
CA LYS A 60 0.09 -8.23 -4.42
C LYS A 60 -0.56 -7.51 -5.60
N GLU A 61 -1.22 -8.24 -6.50
CA GLU A 61 -1.92 -7.63 -7.64
C GLU A 61 -3.08 -6.75 -7.18
N LYS A 62 -3.91 -7.23 -6.24
CA LYS A 62 -5.00 -6.44 -5.63
C LYS A 62 -4.46 -5.18 -4.94
N LEU A 63 -3.41 -5.32 -4.13
CA LEU A 63 -2.77 -4.19 -3.45
C LEU A 63 -2.20 -3.17 -4.43
N ALA A 64 -1.59 -3.60 -5.54
CA ALA A 64 -1.08 -2.69 -6.56
C ALA A 64 -2.19 -1.82 -7.18
N GLY A 65 -3.36 -2.40 -7.47
CA GLY A 65 -4.54 -1.66 -7.92
C GLY A 65 -5.03 -0.65 -6.88
N LEU A 66 -5.19 -1.09 -5.62
CA LEU A 66 -5.64 -0.24 -4.52
C LEU A 66 -4.66 0.90 -4.19
N PHE A 67 -3.34 0.68 -4.33
CA PHE A 67 -2.37 1.77 -4.18
C PHE A 67 -2.46 2.79 -5.30
N ALA A 68 -2.71 2.37 -6.54
CA ALA A 68 -2.93 3.30 -7.64
C ALA A 68 -4.16 4.18 -7.37
N GLU A 69 -5.27 3.59 -6.94
CA GLU A 69 -6.48 4.32 -6.56
C GLU A 69 -6.21 5.30 -5.39
N ALA A 70 -5.52 4.84 -4.34
CA ALA A 70 -5.20 5.68 -3.19
C ALA A 70 -4.33 6.88 -3.56
N LEU A 71 -3.42 6.74 -4.52
CA LEU A 71 -2.60 7.84 -5.04
C LEU A 71 -3.45 8.79 -5.88
N GLU A 72 -4.30 8.26 -6.77
CA GLU A 72 -5.21 9.09 -7.57
C GLU A 72 -6.09 9.96 -6.67
N GLU A 73 -6.63 9.40 -5.59
CA GLU A 73 -7.39 10.14 -4.58
C GLU A 73 -6.53 11.15 -3.82
N ALA A 74 -5.34 10.75 -3.36
CA ALA A 74 -4.45 11.63 -2.59
C ALA A 74 -3.94 12.84 -3.40
N PHE A 75 -3.76 12.69 -4.71
CA PHE A 75 -3.29 13.75 -5.61
C PHE A 75 -4.42 14.41 -6.41
N LYS A 76 -5.65 13.88 -6.35
CA LYS A 76 -6.83 14.30 -7.14
C LYS A 76 -6.53 14.38 -8.64
N LYS A 77 -5.68 13.49 -9.13
CA LYS A 77 -5.21 13.45 -10.51
C LYS A 77 -4.60 12.08 -10.80
N LYS A 78 -4.75 11.62 -12.05
CA LYS A 78 -3.94 10.52 -12.59
C LYS A 78 -2.48 10.94 -12.64
N GLU A 79 -1.74 10.61 -11.60
CA GLU A 79 -0.29 10.82 -11.53
C GLU A 79 0.40 9.51 -11.94
N THR A 80 1.29 9.58 -12.92
CA THR A 80 2.14 8.47 -13.37
C THR A 80 3.31 8.19 -12.43
N ASN A 81 3.21 8.60 -11.15
CA ASN A 81 4.32 8.47 -10.21
C ASN A 81 4.52 7.00 -9.84
N THR A 82 5.74 6.52 -10.06
CA THR A 82 6.13 5.13 -9.77
C THR A 82 6.10 4.87 -8.26
N VAL A 83 5.25 3.93 -7.84
CA VAL A 83 5.21 3.44 -6.45
C VAL A 83 5.81 2.05 -6.39
N ILE A 84 6.73 1.86 -5.46
CA ILE A 84 7.36 0.55 -5.20
C ILE A 84 6.89 0.11 -3.81
N PRO A 85 5.84 -0.72 -3.73
CA PRO A 85 5.34 -1.18 -2.44
C PRO A 85 6.40 -2.04 -1.74
N SER A 86 6.55 -1.85 -0.43
CA SER A 86 7.27 -2.81 0.41
C SER A 86 6.26 -3.58 1.22
N PHE A 87 6.43 -4.89 1.25
CA PHE A 87 5.59 -5.80 2.00
C PHE A 87 6.37 -6.19 3.25
N ASP A 88 5.85 -5.80 4.42
CA ASP A 88 6.36 -6.29 5.70
C ASP A 88 5.40 -7.40 6.16
N LEU A 89 5.85 -8.65 6.16
CA LEU A 89 5.04 -9.76 6.68
C LEU A 89 4.94 -9.62 8.20
N VAL A 90 3.73 -9.42 8.72
CA VAL A 90 3.48 -9.35 10.16
C VAL A 90 3.06 -10.75 10.62
N THR A 91 4.03 -11.54 11.06
CA THR A 91 3.73 -12.74 11.85
C THR A 91 3.32 -12.32 13.26
N LEU A 92 2.02 -12.22 13.52
CA LEU A 92 1.52 -12.26 14.90
C LEU A 92 1.76 -13.68 15.42
N GLN A 93 2.64 -13.82 16.42
CA GLN A 93 2.90 -15.06 17.15
C GLN A 93 1.72 -15.41 18.05
#